data_AF-A0AA96WXI3-F1
#
_entry.id   AF-A0AA96WXI3-F1
#
_cell.length_a   1.000
_cell.length_b   1.000
_cell.length_c   1.000
_cell.angle_alpha   90.00
_cell.angle_beta   90.00
_cell.angle_gamma   90.00
#
_symmetry.space_group_name_H-M   'P 1'
#
loop_
_entity.id
_entity.type
_entity.pdbx_description
1 polymer ?
#
loop_
_entity_poly.entity_id
_entity_poly.type
_entity_poly.pdbx_seq_one_letter_code
_entity_poly.pdbx_strand_id
1 'polypeptide(L)' 'MQQSQTETQLNIQVPEKIRQALEAYATANQFPIELVIEMALAQFLDIDAVTFDDCNPVMSPGQLREELEMLKRHKNAV' A
#
# COMPACT_ATOMS: atom_id res chain seq x y z
N MET A 1 -16.25 -30.64 22.97
CA MET A 1 -16.55 -29.91 21.71
C MET A 1 -15.22 -29.64 21.05
N GLN A 2 -14.82 -30.45 20.07
CA GLN A 2 -13.62 -30.18 19.27
C GLN A 2 -14.03 -29.18 18.18
N GLN A 3 -13.52 -27.96 18.27
CA GLN A 3 -13.71 -26.96 17.22
C GLN A 3 -12.76 -27.33 16.07
N SER A 4 -13.28 -28.04 15.07
CA SER A 4 -12.62 -28.14 13.78
C SER A 4 -12.66 -26.76 13.13
N GLN A 5 -11.59 -25.98 13.34
CA GLN A 5 -11.36 -24.76 12.58
C GLN A 5 -11.13 -25.19 11.13
N THR A 6 -12.14 -25.06 10.27
CA THR A 6 -11.90 -25.02 8.84
C THR A 6 -11.14 -23.73 8.57
N GLU A 7 -9.81 -23.81 8.60
CA GLU A 7 -8.94 -22.77 8.08
C GLU A 7 -9.30 -22.59 6.60
N THR A 8 -9.98 -21.49 6.29
CA THR A 8 -10.34 -21.15 4.91
C THR A 8 -9.05 -20.89 4.14
N GLN A 9 -8.62 -21.86 3.34
CA GLN A 9 -7.38 -21.76 2.57
C GLN A 9 -7.61 -20.89 1.32
N LEU A 10 -6.98 -19.72 1.29
CA LEU A 10 -6.99 -18.83 0.12
C LEU A 10 -5.93 -19.28 -0.88
N ASN A 11 -6.37 -19.85 -2.02
CA ASN A 11 -5.47 -20.16 -3.13
C ASN A 11 -5.31 -18.92 -4.03
N ILE A 12 -4.19 -18.21 -3.86
CA ILE A 12 -3.89 -17.00 -4.62
C ILE A 12 -2.94 -17.36 -5.77
N GLN A 13 -3.34 -17.07 -7.01
CA GLN A 13 -2.41 -17.07 -8.15
C GLN A 13 -1.92 -15.65 -8.40
N VAL A 14 -0.62 -15.42 -8.21
CA VAL A 14 0.04 -14.15 -8.52
C VAL A 14 1.07 -14.33 -9.65
N PRO A 15 1.34 -13.29 -10.44
CA PRO A 15 2.46 -13.28 -11.38
C PRO A 15 3.78 -13.65 -10.69
N GLU A 16 4.63 -14.39 -11.41
CA GLU A 16 5.94 -14.85 -10.94
C GLU A 16 6.77 -13.75 -10.28
N LYS A 17 6.81 -12.56 -10.91
CA LYS A 17 7.55 -11.40 -10.41
C LYS A 17 7.08 -10.95 -9.02
N ILE A 18 5.77 -11.02 -8.77
CA ILE A 18 5.19 -10.63 -7.46
C ILE A 18 5.52 -11.70 -6.42
N ARG A 19 5.42 -12.99 -6.79
CA ARG A 19 5.79 -14.09 -5.88
C ARG A 19 7.24 -13.98 -5.41
N GLN A 20 8.16 -13.76 -6.34
CA GLN A 20 9.58 -13.58 -6.02
C GLN A 20 9.83 -12.38 -5.10
N ALA A 21 9.11 -11.27 -5.30
CA ALA A 21 9.22 -10.11 -4.44
C ALA A 21 8.70 -10.39 -3.01
N LEU A 22 7.58 -11.10 -2.87
CA LEU A 22 7.04 -11.52 -1.57
C LEU A 22 8.02 -12.47 -0.84
N GLU A 23 8.53 -13.49 -1.53
CA GLU A 23 9.51 -14.44 -0.99
C GLU A 23 10.81 -13.75 -0.57
N ALA A 24 11.31 -12.80 -1.39
CA ALA A 24 12.51 -12.04 -1.08
C ALA A 24 12.32 -11.15 0.16
N TYR A 25 11.19 -10.47 0.26
CA TYR A 25 10.86 -9.65 1.42
C TYR A 25 10.71 -10.50 2.69
N ALA A 26 9.98 -11.62 2.61
CA ALA A 26 9.81 -12.57 3.69
C ALA A 26 11.17 -13.08 4.20
N THR A 27 12.05 -13.50 3.27
CA THR A 27 13.40 -13.97 3.59
C THR A 27 14.25 -12.89 4.25
N ALA A 28 14.26 -11.68 3.71
CA ALA A 28 15.06 -10.57 4.22
C ALA A 28 14.67 -10.16 5.65
N ASN A 29 13.36 -10.25 5.97
CA ASN A 29 12.82 -9.86 7.27
C ASN A 29 12.56 -11.05 8.20
N GLN A 30 12.87 -12.28 7.77
CA GLN A 30 12.67 -13.52 8.53
C GLN A 30 11.20 -13.73 8.95
N PHE A 31 10.28 -13.38 8.06
CA PHE A 31 8.85 -13.56 8.27
C PHE A 31 8.32 -14.76 7.48
N PRO A 32 7.28 -15.45 7.98
CA PRO A 32 6.54 -16.39 7.15
C PRO A 32 5.86 -15.64 6.00
N ILE A 33 5.78 -16.28 4.83
CA ILE A 33 5.22 -15.63 3.63
C ILE A 33 3.74 -15.30 3.80
N GLU A 34 3.02 -16.12 4.57
CA GLU A 34 1.62 -15.92 4.92
C GLU A 34 1.42 -14.58 5.65
N LEU A 35 2.29 -14.26 6.62
CA LEU A 35 2.22 -12.99 7.35
C LEU A 35 2.46 -11.79 6.43
N VAL A 36 3.40 -11.89 5.49
CA VAL A 36 3.67 -10.83 4.52
C VAL A 36 2.44 -10.58 3.64
N ILE A 37 1.77 -11.66 3.20
CA ILE A 37 0.53 -11.57 2.41
C ILE A 37 -0.60 -10.96 3.26
N GLU A 38 -0.78 -11.42 4.50
CA GLU A 38 -1.78 -10.90 5.42
C GLU A 38 -1.59 -9.40 5.67
N MET A 39 -0.36 -8.96 5.93
CA MET A 39 -0.05 -7.54 6.12
C MET A 39 -0.34 -6.72 4.86
N ALA A 40 0.04 -7.22 3.69
CA ALA A 40 -0.23 -6.53 2.42
C ALA A 40 -1.73 -6.38 2.16
N LEU A 41 -2.51 -7.44 2.42
CA LEU A 41 -3.97 -7.41 2.28
C LEU A 41 -4.63 -6.51 3.33
N ALA A 42 -4.18 -6.57 4.59
CA ALA A 42 -4.68 -5.71 5.65
C ALA A 42 -4.46 -4.24 5.32
N GLN A 43 -3.27 -3.89 4.82
CA GLN A 43 -2.98 -2.52 4.39
C GLN A 43 -3.79 -2.11 3.16
N PHE A 44 -4.08 -3.02 2.22
CA PHE A 44 -4.93 -2.72 1.07
C PHE A 44 -6.40 -2.49 1.47
N LEU A 45 -6.89 -3.22 2.46
CA LEU A 45 -8.28 -3.13 2.94
C LEU A 45 -8.51 -1.99 3.94
N ASP A 46 -7.44 -1.41 4.49
CA ASP A 46 -7.52 -0.28 5.39
C ASP A 46 -7.88 0.99 4.62
N ILE A 47 -9.06 1.56 4.95
CA ILE A 47 -9.61 2.75 4.30
C ILE A 47 -8.76 4.01 4.54
N ASP A 48 -7.96 4.00 5.61
CA ASP A 48 -7.09 5.09 6.00
C ASP A 48 -5.64 4.85 5.55
N ALA A 49 -5.36 3.76 4.83
CA ALA A 49 -4.03 3.49 4.33
C ALA A 49 -3.56 4.57 3.36
N VAL A 50 -2.27 4.93 3.46
CA VAL A 50 -1.63 5.81 2.49
C VAL A 50 -1.55 5.08 1.16
N THR A 51 -2.43 5.43 0.23
CA THR A 51 -2.39 4.95 -1.14
C THR A 51 -1.71 5.97 -2.05
N PHE A 52 -1.44 5.56 -3.29
CA PHE A 52 -0.92 6.45 -4.33
C PHE A 52 -2.02 7.01 -5.22
N ASP A 53 -3.28 6.94 -4.80
CA ASP A 53 -4.41 7.42 -5.62
C ASP A 53 -4.37 8.94 -5.80
N ASP A 54 -3.85 9.65 -4.79
CA ASP A 54 -3.58 11.10 -4.84
C ASP A 54 -2.17 11.43 -5.37
N CYS A 55 -1.36 10.42 -5.70
CA CYS A 55 -0.08 10.64 -6.32
C CYS A 55 -0.32 11.10 -7.75
N ASN A 56 -0.09 12.39 -8.02
CA ASN A 56 -0.06 12.91 -9.38
C ASN A 56 1.39 12.91 -9.89
N PRO A 57 1.86 11.82 -10.53
CA PRO A 57 3.25 11.75 -11.03
C PRO A 57 3.55 12.78 -12.12
N VAL A 58 2.52 13.49 -12.62
CA VAL A 58 2.66 14.55 -13.61
C VAL A 58 3.15 15.86 -12.98
N MET A 59 2.92 16.09 -11.68
CA MET A 59 3.41 17.28 -11.00
C MET A 59 4.80 17.04 -10.45
N SER A 60 5.80 17.65 -11.09
CA SER A 60 7.12 17.80 -10.49
C SER A 60 7.02 18.54 -9.15
N PRO A 61 7.96 18.30 -8.21
CA PRO A 61 8.01 19.03 -6.95
C PRO A 61 8.02 20.57 -7.10
N GLY A 62 8.47 21.08 -8.26
CA GLY A 62 8.40 22.50 -8.60
C GLY A 62 6.98 23.00 -8.84
N GLN A 63 6.17 22.25 -9.59
CA GLN A 63 4.77 22.61 -9.89
C GLN A 63 3.90 22.63 -8.64
N LEU A 64 4.08 21.66 -7.74
CA LEU A 64 3.36 21.61 -6.47
C LEU A 64 3.68 22.83 -5.57
N ARG A 65 4.94 23.27 -5.57
CA ARG A 65 5.37 24.46 -4.80
C ARG A 65 4.74 25.74 -5.33
N GLU A 66 4.72 25.91 -6.65
CA GLU A 66 4.13 27.08 -7.31
C GLU A 66 2.62 27.19 -7.03
N GLU A 67 1.89 26.09 -7.13
CA GLU A 67 0.44 26.06 -6.84
C GLU A 67 0.14 26.42 -5.38
N LEU A 68 0.91 25.88 -4.42
CA LEU A 68 0.78 26.21 -3.00
C LEU A 68 1.04 27.69 -2.71
N GLU A 69 2.01 28.31 -3.40
CA GLU A 69 2.28 29.74 -3.28
C GLU A 69 1.12 30.60 -3.82
N MET A 70 0.53 30.20 -4.95
CA MET A 70 -0.64 30.88 -5.53
C MET A 70 -1.88 30.81 -4.61
N LEU A 71 -2.14 29.64 -4.02
CA LEU A 71 -3.24 29.45 -3.07
C LEU A 71 -3.05 30.29 -1.79
N LYS A 72 -1.82 30.35 -1.26
CA LYS A 72 -1.50 31.20 -0.08
C LYS A 72 -1.73 32.68 -0.36
N ARG A 73 -1.37 33.16 -1.56
CA ARG A 73 -1.61 34.55 -1.96
C ARG A 73 -3.10 34.86 -2.04
N HIS A 74 -3.91 33.97 -2.61
CA HIS A 74 -5.37 34.15 -2.67
C HIS A 74 -6.03 34.17 -1.30
N LYS A 75 -5.63 33.27 -0.39
CA LYS A 75 -6.16 33.23 0.97
C LYS A 75 -5.86 34.51 1.78
N ASN A 76 -4.72 35.14 1.51
CA ASN A 76 -4.32 36.39 2.18
C ASN A 76 -4.91 37.65 1.53
N ALA A 77 -5.56 37.51 0.37
CA ALA A 77 -6.17 38.61 -0.37
C ALA A 77 -7.69 38.75 -0.12
N VAL A 78 -8.26 37.83 0.68
CA VAL A 78 -9.66 37.81 1.14
C VAL A 78 -9.68 38.01 2.65
#